data_AF-M6RJ87-F1
#
_entry.id   AF-M6RJ87-F1
#
_cell.length_a   1.000
_cell.length_b   1.000
_cell.length_c   1.000
_cell.angle_alpha   90.00
_cell.angle_beta   90.00
_cell.angle_gamma   90.00
#
_symmetry.space_group_name_H-M   'P 1'
#
loop_
_entity.id
_entity.type
_entity.pdbx_description
1 polymer ?
#
loop_
_entity_poly.entity_id
_entity_poly.type
_entity_poly.pdbx_seq_one_letter_code
_entity_poly.pdbx_strand_id
1 'polypeptide(L)'
;MYRKLKEGEILLEENLIKNLKLKIGSSVSLGERDFILKGKVIKEPGIAGSFLSMAPTAIISGSSLVSTGLEQRGSRISYMIAVKLKDPLIAGKYKENHFKEYIQKDLTLYDSTETNSGSRKFLTNTLDFFSLLGLSAFF
;
A
#
# COMPACT_ATOMS: atom_id res chain seq x y z
N MET A 1 -5.59 -8.01 16.52
CA MET A 1 -6.83 -8.75 16.17
C MET A 1 -7.42 -8.09 14.93
N TYR A 2 -7.59 -8.81 13.81
CA TYR A 2 -8.18 -8.25 12.59
C TYR A 2 -9.70 -8.35 12.67
N ARG A 3 -10.40 -7.22 12.53
CA ARG A 3 -11.87 -7.18 12.52
C ARG A 3 -12.35 -7.03 11.08
N LYS A 4 -13.24 -7.93 10.64
CA LYS A 4 -13.91 -7.79 9.34
C LYS A 4 -14.85 -6.58 9.40
N LEU A 5 -14.67 -5.64 8.47
CA LEU A 5 -15.55 -4.47 8.36
C LEU A 5 -16.83 -4.87 7.64
N LYS A 6 -17.95 -4.30 8.10
CA LYS A 6 -19.23 -4.35 7.40
C LYS A 6 -19.34 -3.19 6.41
N GLU A 7 -20.34 -3.25 5.55
CA GLU A 7 -20.65 -2.15 4.65
C GLU A 7 -20.96 -0.86 5.43
N GLY A 8 -20.40 0.27 4.99
CA GLY A 8 -20.58 1.57 5.67
C GLY A 8 -19.75 1.75 6.95
N GLU A 9 -18.85 0.82 7.28
CA GLU A 9 -17.86 0.99 8.36
C GLU A 9 -16.51 1.45 7.81
N ILE A 10 -15.85 2.36 8.53
CA ILE A 10 -14.52 2.88 8.20
C ILE A 10 -13.58 2.80 9.41
N LEU A 11 -12.30 2.52 9.13
CA LEU A 11 -11.20 2.68 10.06
C LEU A 11 -10.28 3.78 9.54
N LEU A 12 -9.83 4.65 10.44
CA LEU A 12 -8.92 5.74 10.11
C LEU A 12 -7.64 5.64 10.92
N GLU A 13 -6.55 6.19 10.42
CA GLU A 13 -5.35 6.39 11.23
C GLU A 13 -5.59 7.29 12.45
N GLU A 14 -4.83 7.05 13.52
CA GLU A 14 -4.94 7.81 14.76
C GLU A 14 -4.69 9.32 14.56
N ASN A 15 -3.72 9.67 13.71
CA ASN A 15 -3.42 11.08 13.41
C ASN A 15 -4.61 11.77 12.73
N LEU A 16 -5.27 11.09 11.80
CA LEU A 16 -6.44 11.64 11.10
C LEU A 16 -7.64 11.82 12.05
N ILE A 17 -7.88 10.85 12.93
CA ILE A 17 -8.91 10.93 13.97
C ILE A 17 -8.68 12.15 14.89
N LYS A 18 -7.43 12.38 15.32
CA LYS A 18 -7.06 13.51 16.16
C LYS A 18 -7.23 14.85 15.43
N ASN A 19 -6.72 14.95 14.20
CA ASN A 19 -6.77 16.18 13.40
C ASN A 19 -8.21 16.60 13.10
N LEU A 20 -9.08 15.63 12.80
CA LEU A 20 -10.51 15.86 12.54
C LEU A 20 -11.37 15.86 13.81
N LYS A 21 -10.77 15.70 15.01
CA LYS A 21 -11.44 15.64 16.31
C LYS A 21 -12.60 14.63 16.35
N LEU A 22 -12.45 13.51 15.66
CA LEU A 22 -13.46 12.47 15.53
C LEU A 22 -13.48 11.56 16.76
N LYS A 23 -14.66 11.01 17.06
CA LYS A 23 -14.85 9.95 18.07
C LYS A 23 -15.34 8.67 17.40
N ILE A 24 -15.04 7.51 17.99
CA ILE A 24 -15.62 6.24 17.53
C ILE A 24 -17.15 6.36 17.55
N GLY A 25 -17.80 6.02 16.43
CA GLY A 25 -19.23 6.21 16.19
C GLY A 25 -19.58 7.46 15.38
N SER A 26 -18.62 8.35 15.09
CA SER A 26 -18.86 9.54 14.28
C SER A 26 -19.10 9.18 12.81
N SER A 27 -19.89 10.01 12.12
CA SER A 27 -20.02 9.97 10.67
C SER A 27 -18.80 10.61 10.01
N VAL A 28 -18.30 10.00 8.94
CA VAL A 28 -17.16 10.44 8.15
C VAL A 28 -17.52 10.29 6.68
N SER A 29 -17.45 11.39 5.93
CA SER A 29 -17.68 11.37 4.48
C SER A 29 -16.40 10.95 3.74
N LEU A 30 -16.55 10.04 2.81
CA LEU A 30 -15.49 9.57 1.92
C LEU A 30 -16.03 9.48 0.48
N GLY A 31 -15.58 10.39 -0.38
CA GLY A 31 -16.15 10.56 -1.72
C GLY A 31 -17.61 11.01 -1.60
N GLU A 32 -18.52 10.22 -2.16
CA GLU A 32 -19.96 10.51 -2.17
C GLU A 32 -20.76 9.78 -1.07
N ARG A 33 -20.08 9.03 -0.19
CA ARG A 33 -20.74 8.21 0.84
C ARG A 33 -20.27 8.55 2.24
N ASP A 34 -21.21 8.47 3.18
CA ASP A 34 -20.94 8.56 4.61
C ASP A 34 -20.70 7.19 5.24
N PHE A 35 -19.74 7.16 6.16
CA PHE A 35 -19.29 5.97 6.88
C PHE A 35 -19.29 6.22 8.38
N ILE A 36 -19.46 5.14 9.16
CA ILE A 36 -19.34 5.21 10.62
C ILE A 36 -17.94 4.78 11.04
N LEU A 37 -17.23 5.65 11.75
CA LEU A 37 -15.91 5.37 12.31
C LEU A 37 -16.02 4.27 13.37
N LYS A 38 -15.48 3.08 13.10
CA LYS A 38 -15.53 1.93 14.04
C LYS A 38 -14.26 1.73 14.86
N GLY A 39 -13.17 2.37 14.49
CA GLY A 39 -11.91 2.24 15.20
C GLY A 39 -10.74 2.90 14.50
N LYS A 40 -9.58 2.76 15.13
CA LYS A 40 -8.31 3.28 14.61
C LYS A 40 -7.48 2.17 13.97
N VAL A 41 -6.75 2.52 12.91
CA VAL A 41 -5.72 1.66 12.33
C VAL A 41 -4.46 1.76 13.18
N ILE A 42 -4.02 0.63 13.75
CA ILE A 42 -2.77 0.55 14.54
C ILE A 42 -1.58 0.15 13.65
N LYS A 43 -1.84 -0.74 12.70
CA LYS A 43 -0.86 -1.22 11.72
C LYS A 43 -1.58 -1.54 10.44
N GLU A 44 -1.06 -1.03 9.33
CA GLU A 44 -1.59 -1.36 8.01
C GLU A 44 -1.24 -2.80 7.63
N PRO A 45 -2.22 -3.60 7.18
CA PRO A 45 -1.97 -4.94 6.71
C PRO A 45 -1.18 -4.88 5.39
N GLY A 46 -0.05 -5.60 5.32
CA GLY A 46 0.77 -5.71 4.10
C GLY A 46 1.85 -4.65 3.93
N ILE A 47 1.91 -3.63 4.80
CA ILE A 47 2.97 -2.61 4.77
C ILE A 47 3.89 -2.80 5.98
N ALA A 48 5.18 -3.07 5.74
CA ALA A 48 6.20 -3.02 6.77
C ALA A 48 6.92 -1.66 6.73
N GLY A 49 6.21 -0.62 7.19
CA GLY A 49 6.76 0.73 7.32
C GLY A 49 6.90 1.47 5.99
N SER A 50 5.91 2.29 5.64
CA SER A 50 6.12 3.35 4.66
C SER A 50 6.84 4.50 5.35
N PHE A 51 8.09 4.78 4.98
CA PHE A 51 8.84 5.95 5.48
C PHE A 51 8.32 7.28 4.90
N LEU A 52 7.43 7.21 3.90
CA LEU A 52 6.96 8.36 3.12
C LEU A 52 5.46 8.26 2.76
N SER A 53 4.59 7.76 3.64
CA SER A 53 3.14 7.93 3.40
C SER A 53 2.79 9.41 3.57
N MET A 54 2.73 10.13 2.45
CA MET A 54 2.42 11.56 2.42
C MET A 54 0.95 11.85 2.73
N ALA A 55 0.10 10.83 2.79
CA ALA A 55 -1.32 10.94 3.13
C ALA A 55 -1.71 9.90 4.20
N PRO A 56 -2.58 10.27 5.16
CA PRO A 56 -3.14 9.32 6.13
C PRO A 56 -4.01 8.26 5.46
N THR A 57 -3.97 7.04 5.98
CA THR A 57 -4.73 5.90 5.42
C THR A 57 -6.13 5.76 6.04
N ALA A 58 -7.07 5.33 5.19
CA ALA A 58 -8.42 4.91 5.56
C ALA A 58 -8.69 3.49 5.03
N ILE A 59 -9.37 2.65 5.82
CA ILE A 59 -9.73 1.27 5.45
C ILE A 59 -11.25 1.14 5.50
N ILE A 60 -11.84 0.68 4.39
CA ILE A 60 -13.28 0.39 4.25
C ILE A 60 -13.49 -1.07 3.83
N SER A 61 -14.74 -1.54 3.91
CA SER A 61 -15.12 -2.81 3.26
C SER A 61 -15.03 -2.67 1.73
N GLY A 62 -14.51 -3.69 1.05
CA GLY A 62 -14.45 -3.72 -0.42
C GLY A 62 -15.83 -3.60 -1.08
N SER A 63 -16.88 -4.11 -0.42
CA SER A 63 -18.26 -3.95 -0.90
C SER A 63 -18.75 -2.49 -0.90
N SER A 64 -18.12 -1.62 -0.11
CA SER A 64 -18.46 -0.20 -0.05
C SER A 64 -17.70 0.65 -1.07
N LEU A 65 -16.68 0.11 -1.76
CA LEU A 65 -15.82 0.89 -2.66
C LEU A 65 -16.63 1.54 -3.79
N VAL A 66 -17.47 0.77 -4.48
CA VAL A 66 -18.28 1.25 -5.61
C VAL A 66 -19.13 2.46 -5.21
N SER A 67 -19.74 2.41 -4.02
CA SER A 67 -20.60 3.49 -3.53
C SER A 67 -19.88 4.77 -3.11
N THR A 68 -18.54 4.78 -3.06
CA THR A 68 -17.78 6.01 -2.76
C THR A 68 -17.62 6.93 -3.98
N GLY A 69 -17.84 6.42 -5.19
CA GLY A 69 -17.52 7.13 -6.44
C GLY A 69 -16.02 7.33 -6.69
N LEU A 70 -15.14 6.79 -5.83
CA LEU A 70 -13.69 6.96 -5.95
C LEU A 70 -13.07 6.02 -6.99
N GLU A 71 -13.76 4.96 -7.41
CA GLU A 71 -13.36 4.08 -8.52
C GLU A 71 -13.84 4.68 -9.85
N GLN A 72 -13.07 5.63 -10.38
CA GLN A 72 -13.38 6.35 -11.61
C GLN A 72 -12.15 6.57 -12.48
N ARG A 73 -12.36 7.11 -13.68
CA ARG A 73 -11.26 7.45 -14.60
C ARG A 73 -10.31 8.45 -13.94
N GLY A 74 -9.02 8.15 -13.95
CA GLY A 74 -7.98 8.96 -13.31
C GLY A 74 -7.62 8.52 -11.89
N SER A 75 -8.40 7.60 -11.29
CA SER A 75 -8.05 6.99 -10.01
C SER A 75 -6.80 6.11 -10.13
N ARG A 76 -5.95 6.16 -9.11
CA ARG A 76 -4.75 5.31 -9.00
C ARG A 76 -5.09 4.13 -8.09
N ILE A 77 -5.42 3.00 -8.71
CA ILE A 77 -5.85 1.79 -8.00
C ILE A 77 -4.74 0.74 -8.11
N SER A 78 -4.31 0.22 -6.96
CA SER A 78 -3.34 -0.88 -6.86
C SER A 78 -4.03 -2.11 -6.33
N TYR A 79 -3.96 -3.22 -7.07
CA TYR A 79 -4.48 -4.51 -6.63
C TYR A 79 -3.33 -5.35 -6.07
N MET A 80 -3.50 -5.87 -4.86
CA MET A 80 -2.50 -6.70 -4.20
C MET A 80 -3.14 -8.00 -3.73
N ILE A 81 -2.49 -9.12 -4.03
CA ILE A 81 -2.88 -10.44 -3.58
C ILE A 81 -1.86 -10.91 -2.55
N ALA A 82 -2.30 -11.05 -1.29
CA ALA A 82 -1.45 -11.57 -0.23
C ALA A 82 -1.43 -13.10 -0.29
N VAL A 83 -0.24 -13.69 -0.49
CA VAL A 83 -0.04 -15.13 -0.52
C VAL A 83 0.77 -15.54 0.70
N LYS A 84 0.28 -16.53 1.46
CA LYS A 84 1.00 -17.12 2.58
C LYS A 84 1.68 -18.42 2.14
N LEU A 85 3.01 -18.42 2.16
CA LEU A 85 3.81 -19.61 1.89
C LEU A 85 3.91 -20.49 3.15
N LYS A 86 4.08 -21.81 2.95
CA LYS A 86 4.30 -22.77 4.05
C LYS A 86 5.65 -22.53 4.74
N ASP A 87 6.68 -22.26 3.95
CA ASP A 87 8.01 -21.87 4.41
C ASP A 87 8.32 -20.44 3.93
N PRO A 88 8.46 -19.47 4.84
CA PRO A 88 8.80 -18.08 4.50
C PRO A 88 10.18 -17.94 3.85
N LEU A 89 11.13 -18.84 4.12
CA LEU A 89 12.51 -18.75 3.61
C LEU A 89 12.59 -18.97 2.09
N ILE A 90 11.55 -19.56 1.50
CA ILE A 90 11.48 -19.85 0.06
C ILE A 90 11.01 -18.63 -0.74
N ALA A 91 10.41 -17.61 -0.10
CA ALA A 91 9.79 -16.48 -0.78
C ALA A 91 10.72 -15.77 -1.78
N GLY A 92 11.95 -15.46 -1.36
CA GLY A 92 12.96 -14.83 -2.21
C GLY A 92 13.34 -15.67 -3.42
N LYS A 93 13.66 -16.95 -3.21
CA LYS A 93 14.01 -17.89 -4.30
C LYS A 93 12.85 -18.12 -5.27
N TYR A 94 11.62 -18.21 -4.76
CA TYR A 94 10.42 -18.34 -5.58
C TYR A 94 10.26 -17.14 -6.51
N LYS A 95 10.41 -15.92 -5.95
CA LYS A 95 10.39 -14.69 -6.74
C LYS A 95 11.45 -14.72 -7.83
N GLU A 96 12.70 -15.01 -7.51
CA GLU A 96 13.80 -15.05 -8.49
C GLU A 96 13.51 -16.00 -9.66
N ASN A 97 13.04 -17.21 -9.35
CA ASN A 97 12.77 -18.24 -10.36
C ASN A 97 11.59 -17.88 -11.28
N HIS A 98 10.58 -17.20 -10.74
CA HIS A 98 9.34 -16.91 -11.48
C HIS A 98 9.22 -15.46 -11.95
N PHE A 99 10.16 -14.57 -11.61
CA PHE A 99 10.07 -13.14 -11.91
C PHE A 99 9.77 -12.85 -13.38
N LYS A 100 10.48 -13.51 -14.31
CA LYS A 100 10.30 -13.33 -15.75
C LYS A 100 8.90 -13.73 -16.21
N GLU A 101 8.36 -14.83 -15.65
CA GLU A 101 7.03 -15.34 -16.00
C GLU A 101 5.93 -14.36 -15.57
N TYR A 102 6.02 -13.80 -14.35
CA TYR A 102 5.00 -12.91 -13.81
C TYR A 102 5.08 -11.50 -14.40
N ILE A 103 6.27 -10.97 -14.66
CA ILE A 103 6.42 -9.65 -15.29
C ILE A 103 5.89 -9.63 -16.71
N GLN A 104 6.02 -10.73 -17.47
CA GLN A 104 5.40 -10.85 -18.79
C GLN A 104 3.86 -10.84 -18.75
N LYS A 105 3.27 -11.08 -17.57
CA LYS A 105 1.82 -11.01 -17.31
C LYS A 105 1.41 -9.71 -16.62
N ASP A 106 2.30 -8.71 -16.60
CA ASP A 106 2.13 -7.44 -15.88
C ASP A 106 1.91 -7.58 -14.36
N LEU A 107 2.40 -8.68 -13.77
CA LEU A 107 2.31 -8.95 -12.34
C LEU A 107 3.68 -8.74 -11.67
N THR A 108 3.70 -7.92 -10.62
CA THR A 108 4.91 -7.72 -9.81
C THR A 108 4.85 -8.56 -8.53
N LEU A 109 5.86 -9.39 -8.33
CA LEU A 109 6.04 -10.16 -7.09
C LEU A 109 6.86 -9.36 -6.08
N TYR A 110 6.34 -9.27 -4.86
CA TYR A 110 7.01 -8.66 -3.71
C TYR A 110 7.26 -9.71 -2.63
N ASP A 111 8.47 -9.73 -2.07
CA ASP A 111 8.73 -10.46 -0.83
C ASP A 111 8.45 -9.55 0.39
N SER A 112 8.02 -10.19 1.47
CA SER A 112 7.85 -9.61 2.80
C SER A 112 9.04 -8.79 3.29
N THR A 113 10.26 -9.12 2.87
CA THR A 113 11.50 -8.42 3.24
C THR A 113 11.80 -7.17 2.38
N GLU A 114 11.15 -7.02 1.23
CA GLU A 114 11.38 -5.93 0.27
C GLU A 114 10.50 -4.70 0.53
N THR A 115 9.66 -4.74 1.55
CA THR A 115 8.72 -3.67 1.91
C THR A 115 9.40 -2.38 2.42
N ASN A 116 10.74 -2.35 2.50
CA ASN A 116 11.59 -1.17 2.73
C ASN A 116 12.46 -0.77 1.50
N SER A 117 12.13 -1.25 0.30
CA SER A 117 12.96 -1.10 -0.91
C SER A 117 13.00 0.30 -1.52
N GLY A 118 12.08 1.21 -1.14
CA GLY A 118 12.00 2.55 -1.75
C GLY A 118 13.27 3.37 -1.59
N SER A 119 13.85 3.42 -0.39
CA SER A 119 15.07 4.17 -0.10
C SER A 119 16.32 3.54 -0.72
N ARG A 120 16.44 2.20 -0.66
CA ARG A 120 17.53 1.46 -1.32
C ARG A 120 17.48 1.65 -2.83
N LYS A 121 16.30 1.51 -3.44
CA LYS A 121 16.12 1.68 -4.88
C LYS A 121 16.37 3.13 -5.33
N PHE A 122 15.97 4.12 -4.55
CA PHE A 122 16.31 5.52 -4.80
C PHE A 122 17.83 5.75 -4.76
N LEU A 123 18.51 5.23 -3.73
CA LEU A 123 19.97 5.32 -3.61
C LEU A 123 20.66 4.61 -4.78
N THR A 124 20.25 3.40 -5.13
CA THR A 124 20.79 2.65 -6.28
C THR A 124 20.59 3.43 -7.59
N ASN A 125 19.38 3.89 -7.88
CA ASN A 125 19.12 4.68 -9.09
C ASN A 125 19.93 5.98 -9.14
N THR A 126 20.13 6.64 -8.00
CA THR A 126 20.94 7.87 -7.89
C THR A 126 22.41 7.57 -8.18
N LEU A 127 22.93 6.46 -7.64
CA LEU A 127 24.30 6.01 -7.91
C LEU A 127 24.48 5.61 -9.38
N ASP A 128 23.53 4.87 -9.96
CA ASP A 128 23.57 4.49 -11.38
C ASP A 128 23.56 5.74 -12.28
N PHE A 129 22.77 6.75 -11.94
CA PHE A 129 22.76 8.02 -12.64
C PHE A 129 24.10 8.75 -12.55
N PHE A 130 24.73 8.80 -11.36
CA PHE A 130 26.07 9.37 -11.21
C PHE A 130 27.14 8.57 -11.95
N SER A 131 27.04 7.24 -12.00
CA SER A 131 27.93 6.40 -12.80
C SER A 131 27.81 6.69 -14.30
N LEU A 132 26.59 6.86 -14.81
CA LEU A 132 26.35 7.25 -16.20
C LEU A 132 26.86 8.67 -16.50
N LEU A 133 26.65 9.62 -15.60
CA LEU A 133 27.22 10.97 -15.73
C LEU A 133 28.75 10.94 -15.76
N GLY A 134 29.38 10.15 -14.88
CA GLY A 134 30.82 9.96 -14.86
C GLY A 134 31.35 9.36 -16.17
N LEU A 135 30.66 8.36 -16.72
CA LEU A 135 31.03 7.76 -18.01
C LEU A 135 30.87 8.76 -19.17
N SER A 136 29.84 9.61 -19.14
CA SER A 136 29.63 10.64 -20.17
C SER A 136 30.69 11.73 -20.16
N ALA A 137 31.35 11.99 -19.02
CA ALA A 137 32.42 12.98 -18.90
C ALA A 137 33.76 12.51 -19.52
N PHE A 138 33.89 11.23 -19.88
CA PHE A 138 35.07 10.67 -20.56
C PHE A 138 35.00 10.72 -22.09
N PHE A 139 33.87 11.13 -22.67
CA PHE A 139 33.66 11.26 -24.12
C PHE A 139 33.42 12.71 -24.53
#